data_AF-A0A5L4KC92-F1
#
_entry.id   AF-A0A5L4KC92-F1
#
_cell.length_a   1.000
_cell.length_b   1.000
_cell.length_c   1.000
_cell.angle_alpha   90.00
_cell.angle_beta   90.00
_cell.angle_gamma   90.00
#
_symmetry.space_group_name_H-M   'P 1'
#
loop_
_entity.id
_entity.type
_entity.pdbx_description
1 polymer ?
#
loop_
_entity_poly.entity_id
_entity_poly.type
_entity_poly.pdbx_seq_one_letter_code
_entity_poly.pdbx_strand_id
1 'polypeptide(L)'
;LEGYHFFYYSPNSRYYGEPDYLAALQQILINQKADLYNDKFFDNGARPDLAIIYENAEPSEEQIKAFENFFGSNFRGYNNSHKTLIIYGENSANDKDAKIRFEELGRVSDLSFKELKSVTRDEIAVAHAIPPRLLGIVQGSALGGSGELSGQLQMFNELEIKPKIEMIESFFTNIGVKVTLKAMDTASFKDDGEIVTTLVGSGILSIEEARSIL
;
A
#
# COMPACT_ATOMS: atom_id res chain seq x y z
N LEU A 1 14.96 14.70 34.25
CA LEU A 1 13.97 13.66 34.58
C LEU A 1 14.71 12.34 34.58
N GLU A 2 14.69 11.61 35.70
CA GLU A 2 15.17 10.23 35.71
C GLU A 2 14.10 9.36 35.06
N GLY A 3 14.50 8.51 34.12
CA GLY A 3 13.58 7.67 33.36
C GLY A 3 14.31 6.56 32.63
N TYR A 4 13.59 5.47 32.35
CA TYR A 4 14.08 4.35 31.58
C TYR A 4 13.65 4.49 30.11
N HIS A 5 14.55 4.20 29.18
CA HIS A 5 14.32 4.35 27.75
C HIS A 5 14.40 2.99 27.06
N PHE A 6 13.26 2.55 26.51
CA PHE A 6 13.19 1.38 25.65
C PHE A 6 13.34 1.82 24.19
N PHE A 7 14.24 1.18 23.46
CA PHE A 7 14.50 1.49 22.06
C PHE A 7 14.95 0.25 21.29
N TYR A 8 14.61 0.20 20.01
CA TYR A 8 15.14 -0.81 19.08
C TYR A 8 16.60 -0.56 18.76
N TYR A 9 17.31 -1.59 18.31
CA TYR A 9 18.69 -1.44 17.85
C TYR A 9 18.78 -0.41 16.71
N SER A 10 19.82 0.46 16.75
CA SER A 10 20.18 1.35 15.65
C SER A 10 21.70 1.28 15.43
N PRO A 11 22.16 1.04 14.20
CA PRO A 11 23.58 1.15 13.88
C PRO A 11 24.06 2.60 13.79
N ASN A 12 23.17 3.55 13.54
CA ASN A 12 23.51 4.96 13.30
C ASN A 12 23.42 5.84 14.56
N SER A 13 22.68 5.39 15.58
CA SER A 13 22.43 6.16 16.79
C SER A 13 22.74 5.34 18.04
N ARG A 14 23.53 5.95 18.95
CA ARG A 14 23.79 5.39 20.28
C ARG A 14 22.64 5.67 21.27
N TYR A 15 21.79 6.65 20.98
CA TYR A 15 20.80 7.16 21.94
C TYR A 15 19.35 6.90 21.55
N TYR A 16 19.08 6.64 20.27
CA TYR A 16 17.74 6.43 19.73
C TYR A 16 17.67 5.11 18.97
N GLY A 17 16.50 4.47 19.00
CA GLY A 17 16.25 3.30 18.17
C GLY A 17 15.73 3.67 16.79
N GLU A 18 15.86 2.74 15.85
CA GLU A 18 15.31 2.86 14.51
C GLU A 18 14.02 2.04 14.37
N PRO A 19 12.98 2.58 13.72
CA PRO A 19 11.75 1.85 13.49
C PRO A 19 11.87 0.90 12.28
N ASP A 20 11.18 -0.24 12.34
CA ASP A 20 11.18 -1.27 11.28
C ASP A 20 10.78 -0.72 9.90
N TYR A 21 9.85 0.25 9.86
CA TYR A 21 9.38 0.85 8.60
C TYR A 21 10.43 1.69 7.88
N LEU A 22 11.56 2.03 8.52
CA LEU A 22 12.55 2.94 7.95
C LEU A 22 13.09 2.43 6.61
N ALA A 23 13.28 1.12 6.47
CA ALA A 23 13.69 0.47 5.22
C ALA A 23 12.66 0.59 4.09
N ALA A 24 11.37 0.69 4.42
CA ALA A 24 10.27 0.83 3.47
C ALA A 24 9.77 2.27 3.30
N LEU A 25 10.45 3.27 3.88
CA LEU A 25 9.99 4.66 3.88
C LEU A 25 9.70 5.18 2.47
N GLN A 26 10.58 4.89 1.51
CA GLN A 26 10.40 5.30 0.12
C GLN A 26 9.14 4.67 -0.50
N GLN A 27 8.86 3.41 -0.17
CA GLN A 27 7.69 2.71 -0.70
C GLN A 27 6.39 3.20 -0.08
N ILE A 28 6.40 3.54 1.21
CA ILE A 28 5.28 4.20 1.88
C ILE A 28 4.95 5.52 1.17
N LEU A 29 5.98 6.33 0.89
CA LEU A 29 5.80 7.61 0.19
C LEU A 29 5.33 7.45 -1.25
N ILE A 30 5.83 6.45 -1.98
CA ILE A 30 5.38 6.16 -3.35
C ILE A 30 3.92 5.70 -3.35
N ASN A 31 3.54 4.80 -2.45
CA ASN A 31 2.17 4.32 -2.31
C ASN A 31 1.21 5.48 -1.98
N GLN A 32 1.58 6.37 -1.06
CA GLN A 32 0.81 7.56 -0.75
C GLN A 32 0.69 8.51 -1.95
N LYS A 33 1.77 8.71 -2.71
CA LYS A 33 1.74 9.55 -3.92
C LYS A 33 0.85 8.97 -5.01
N ALA A 34 0.81 7.64 -5.17
CA ALA A 34 -0.10 6.98 -6.09
C ALA A 34 -1.57 7.24 -5.72
N ASP A 35 -1.90 7.19 -4.43
CA ASP A 35 -3.25 7.52 -3.94
C ASP A 35 -3.59 9.00 -4.17
N LEU A 36 -2.69 9.91 -3.83
CA LEU A 36 -2.88 11.34 -4.08
C LEU A 36 -2.99 11.67 -5.58
N TYR A 37 -2.27 10.95 -6.43
CA TYR A 37 -2.41 11.11 -7.88
C TYR A 37 -3.80 10.67 -8.33
N ASN A 38 -4.24 9.48 -7.91
CA ASN A 38 -5.54 8.94 -8.30
C ASN A 38 -6.69 9.81 -7.79
N ASP A 39 -6.62 10.24 -6.53
CA ASP A 39 -7.56 11.17 -5.91
C ASP A 39 -7.67 12.47 -6.73
N LYS A 40 -6.54 13.12 -7.01
CA LYS A 40 -6.52 14.33 -7.87
C LYS A 40 -6.98 14.08 -9.29
N PHE A 41 -6.69 12.89 -9.83
CA PHE A 41 -7.13 12.48 -11.16
C PHE A 41 -8.66 12.37 -11.21
N PHE A 42 -9.30 11.80 -10.19
CA PHE A 42 -10.76 11.74 -10.08
C PHE A 42 -11.39 13.11 -9.80
N ASP A 43 -10.82 13.89 -8.88
CA ASP A 43 -11.36 15.20 -8.50
C ASP A 43 -11.28 16.24 -9.63
N ASN A 44 -10.16 16.26 -10.35
CA ASN A 44 -9.91 17.29 -11.36
C ASN A 44 -10.20 16.80 -12.78
N GLY A 45 -10.30 15.48 -13.01
CA GLY A 45 -10.28 14.82 -14.33
C GLY A 45 -9.07 15.18 -15.23
N ALA A 46 -8.14 16.01 -14.76
CA ALA A 46 -7.41 16.89 -15.65
C ALA A 46 -5.95 16.48 -15.87
N ARG A 47 -5.75 15.54 -16.79
CA ARG A 47 -4.82 15.84 -17.89
C ARG A 47 -5.63 16.43 -19.04
N PRO A 48 -5.04 17.30 -19.86
CA PRO A 48 -5.68 17.61 -21.11
C PRO A 48 -5.63 16.39 -22.00
N ASP A 49 -6.77 15.88 -22.44
CA ASP A 49 -6.83 14.74 -23.37
C ASP A 49 -6.60 15.19 -24.81
N LEU A 50 -6.77 16.50 -25.06
CA LEU A 50 -6.70 17.10 -26.37
C LEU A 50 -5.78 18.32 -26.33
N ALA A 51 -4.78 18.32 -27.20
CA ALA A 51 -4.02 19.50 -27.56
C ALA A 51 -4.57 20.09 -28.87
N ILE A 52 -4.81 21.40 -28.88
CA ILE A 52 -5.10 22.17 -30.09
C ILE A 52 -3.81 22.89 -30.44
N ILE A 53 -3.21 22.50 -31.56
CA ILE A 53 -1.93 23.05 -32.02
C ILE A 53 -2.20 23.98 -33.20
N TYR A 54 -1.85 25.25 -33.03
CA TYR A 54 -1.82 26.23 -34.10
C TYR A 54 -0.43 26.24 -34.73
N GLU A 55 -0.36 25.80 -35.98
CA GLU A 55 0.86 25.87 -36.78
C GLU A 55 0.89 27.20 -37.54
N ASN A 56 1.99 27.94 -37.42
CA ASN A 56 2.26 29.20 -38.14
C ASN A 56 1.22 30.30 -37.92
N ALA A 57 0.54 30.32 -36.76
CA ALA A 57 -0.41 31.36 -36.38
C ALA A 57 -0.60 31.43 -34.86
N GLU A 58 -0.90 32.64 -34.37
CA GLU A 58 -1.39 32.84 -33.01
C GLU A 58 -2.91 33.07 -33.03
N PRO A 59 -3.67 32.38 -32.16
CA PRO A 59 -5.11 32.62 -32.06
C PRO A 59 -5.39 34.01 -31.45
N SER A 60 -6.46 34.67 -31.89
CA SER A 60 -6.94 35.90 -31.24
C SER A 60 -7.54 35.61 -29.87
N GLU A 61 -7.62 36.64 -28.99
CA GLU A 61 -8.29 36.50 -27.68
C GLU A 61 -9.74 36.02 -27.81
N GLU A 62 -10.44 36.44 -28.86
CA GLU A 62 -11.82 36.02 -29.13
C GLU A 62 -11.89 34.53 -29.49
N GLN A 63 -10.93 34.04 -30.28
CA GLN A 63 -10.82 32.63 -30.62
C GLN A 63 -10.50 31.80 -29.36
N ILE A 64 -9.55 32.23 -28.53
CA ILE A 64 -9.22 31.56 -27.26
C ILE A 64 -10.47 31.44 -26.38
N LYS A 65 -11.20 32.54 -26.17
CA LYS A 65 -12.46 32.54 -25.39
C LYS A 65 -13.52 31.64 -26.01
N ALA A 66 -13.62 31.58 -27.34
CA ALA A 66 -14.57 30.69 -28.02
C ALA A 66 -14.23 29.22 -27.77
N PHE A 67 -12.95 28.84 -27.79
CA PHE A 67 -12.51 27.49 -27.44
C PHE A 67 -12.73 27.18 -25.96
N GLU A 68 -12.34 28.07 -25.05
CA GLU A 68 -12.59 27.92 -23.61
C GLU A 68 -14.07 27.73 -23.31
N ASN A 69 -14.94 28.50 -23.97
CA ASN A 69 -16.39 28.36 -23.82
C ASN A 69 -16.89 27.05 -24.43
N PHE A 70 -16.49 26.71 -25.65
CA PHE A 70 -16.92 25.47 -26.32
C PHE A 70 -16.53 24.22 -25.52
N PHE A 71 -15.28 24.12 -25.08
CA PHE A 71 -14.83 22.98 -24.29
C PHE A 71 -15.37 23.04 -22.86
N GLY A 72 -15.39 24.24 -22.25
CA GLY A 72 -15.92 24.48 -20.93
C GLY A 72 -17.43 24.27 -20.80
N SER A 73 -18.23 24.40 -21.85
CA SER A 73 -19.68 24.15 -21.78
C SER A 73 -20.08 22.74 -22.21
N ASN A 74 -19.42 22.18 -23.23
CA ASN A 74 -19.81 20.90 -23.82
C ASN A 74 -19.16 19.69 -23.13
N PHE A 75 -18.06 19.90 -22.39
CA PHE A 75 -17.34 18.83 -21.71
C PHE A 75 -17.30 19.01 -20.19
N ARG A 76 -17.99 20.01 -19.62
CA ARG A 76 -18.16 20.11 -18.16
C ARG A 76 -19.21 19.11 -17.67
N GLY A 77 -18.74 17.98 -17.19
CA GLY A 77 -19.51 17.04 -16.37
C GLY A 77 -18.57 16.18 -15.54
N TYR A 78 -19.07 15.63 -14.43
CA TYR A 78 -18.34 14.68 -13.57
C TYR A 78 -17.77 13.48 -14.36
N ASN A 79 -18.38 13.15 -15.52
CA ASN A 79 -17.92 12.11 -16.43
C ASN A 79 -16.98 12.58 -17.57
N ASN A 80 -16.72 13.88 -17.75
CA ASN A 80 -15.99 14.42 -18.92
C ASN A 80 -14.97 15.54 -18.56
N SER A 81 -14.49 15.62 -17.32
CA SER A 81 -13.67 16.74 -16.81
C SER A 81 -12.22 16.71 -17.33
N HIS A 82 -11.99 16.80 -18.64
CA HIS A 82 -10.65 16.89 -19.22
C HIS A 82 -10.38 18.31 -19.72
N LYS A 83 -9.21 18.85 -19.38
CA LYS A 83 -8.81 20.18 -19.85
C LYS A 83 -8.44 20.11 -21.34
N THR A 84 -8.43 21.22 -22.05
CA THR A 84 -7.89 21.26 -23.43
C THR A 84 -6.65 22.13 -23.40
N LEU A 85 -5.53 21.62 -23.92
CA LEU A 85 -4.28 22.37 -23.98
C LEU A 85 -4.23 23.11 -25.32
N ILE A 86 -4.02 24.42 -25.32
CA ILE A 86 -3.83 25.19 -26.55
C ILE A 86 -2.34 25.49 -26.68
N ILE A 87 -1.73 25.07 -27.79
CA ILE A 87 -0.33 25.29 -28.14
C ILE A 87 -0.31 26.09 -29.45
N TYR A 88 0.51 27.13 -29.54
CA TYR A 88 0.68 27.92 -30.76
C TYR A 88 2.18 28.08 -31.06
N GLY A 89 2.55 28.03 -32.34
CA GLY A 89 3.92 28.21 -32.80
C GLY A 89 4.21 29.66 -33.19
N GLU A 90 5.45 30.10 -32.99
CA GLU A 90 5.92 31.39 -33.51
C GLU A 90 5.98 31.35 -35.04
N ASN A 91 5.59 32.48 -35.64
CA ASN A 91 5.40 32.65 -37.07
C ASN A 91 6.73 32.47 -37.83
N SER A 92 6.99 31.28 -38.38
CA SER A 92 8.19 31.07 -39.19
C SER A 92 8.00 31.72 -40.56
N ALA A 93 8.86 32.68 -40.88
CA ALA A 93 8.75 33.56 -42.06
C ALA A 93 8.80 32.84 -43.43
N ASN A 94 8.90 31.51 -43.46
CA ASN A 94 8.88 30.70 -44.66
C ASN A 94 7.88 29.54 -44.52
N ASP A 95 6.79 29.64 -45.31
CA ASP A 95 5.85 28.60 -45.73
C ASP A 95 4.47 28.47 -45.03
N LYS A 96 3.46 28.90 -45.82
CA LYS A 96 2.14 28.30 -46.16
C LYS A 96 1.17 27.92 -45.04
N ASP A 97 0.05 28.67 -45.04
CA ASP A 97 -1.28 28.42 -44.48
C ASP A 97 -1.33 28.03 -43.00
N ALA A 98 -1.98 28.87 -42.19
CA ALA A 98 -2.31 28.57 -40.80
C ALA A 98 -3.11 27.27 -40.71
N LYS A 99 -2.66 26.33 -39.88
CA LYS A 99 -3.32 25.04 -39.67
C LYS A 99 -3.61 24.82 -38.19
N ILE A 100 -4.78 24.26 -37.92
CA ILE A 100 -5.18 23.81 -36.59
C ILE A 100 -5.16 22.29 -36.59
N ARG A 101 -4.37 21.69 -35.70
CA ARG A 101 -4.37 20.24 -35.46
C ARG A 101 -4.90 19.92 -34.07
N PHE A 102 -5.63 18.82 -34.00
CA PHE A 102 -6.08 18.23 -32.75
C PHE A 102 -5.23 16.99 -32.49
N GLU A 103 -4.47 16.99 -31.39
CA GLU A 103 -3.65 15.86 -30.98
C GLU A 103 -4.17 15.29 -29.66
N GLU A 104 -4.41 13.97 -29.63
CA GLU A 104 -4.78 13.29 -28.41
C GLU A 104 -3.55 13.11 -27.53
N LEU A 105 -3.58 13.69 -26.33
CA LEU A 105 -2.53 13.54 -25.35
C LEU A 105 -2.76 12.23 -24.59
N GLY A 106 -1.73 11.40 -24.48
CA GLY A 106 -1.85 9.98 -24.11
C GLY A 106 -2.75 9.70 -22.90
N ARG A 107 -3.58 8.67 -23.03
CA ARG A 107 -4.51 8.20 -21.99
C ARG A 107 -3.76 7.49 -20.87
N VAL A 108 -3.80 8.08 -19.67
CA VAL A 108 -3.39 7.40 -18.44
C VAL A 108 -4.60 6.62 -17.93
N SER A 109 -4.48 5.30 -17.78
CA SER A 109 -5.58 4.46 -17.29
C SER A 109 -5.90 4.77 -15.82
N ASP A 110 -7.16 4.65 -15.42
CA ASP A 110 -7.63 4.77 -14.02
C ASP A 110 -6.86 3.86 -13.03
N LEU A 111 -6.21 2.80 -13.52
CA LEU A 111 -5.42 1.84 -12.76
C LEU A 111 -3.91 1.95 -13.01
N SER A 112 -3.41 3.10 -13.47
CA SER A 112 -2.01 3.27 -13.88
C SER A 112 -0.98 2.92 -12.81
N PHE A 113 -1.38 2.91 -11.53
CA PHE A 113 -0.51 2.55 -10.41
C PHE A 113 -0.86 1.22 -9.75
N LYS A 114 -1.74 0.39 -10.31
CA LYS A 114 -2.15 -0.88 -9.68
C LYS A 114 -0.95 -1.78 -9.37
N GLU A 115 -0.05 -1.96 -10.34
CA GLU A 115 1.15 -2.78 -10.16
C GLU A 115 2.11 -2.15 -9.15
N LEU A 116 2.37 -0.85 -9.28
CA LEU A 116 3.21 -0.09 -8.34
C LEU A 116 2.69 -0.21 -6.90
N LYS A 117 1.38 -0.08 -6.70
CA LYS A 117 0.73 -0.26 -5.38
C LYS A 117 0.87 -1.69 -4.87
N SER A 118 0.80 -2.69 -5.74
CA SER A 118 1.01 -4.09 -5.32
C SER A 118 2.44 -4.31 -4.84
N VAL A 119 3.44 -3.86 -5.61
CA VAL A 119 4.86 -4.01 -5.26
C VAL A 119 5.18 -3.26 -3.96
N THR A 120 4.79 -1.98 -3.87
CA THR A 120 5.04 -1.17 -2.67
C THR A 120 4.37 -1.73 -1.42
N ARG A 121 3.13 -2.21 -1.53
CA ARG A 121 2.43 -2.89 -0.42
C ARG A 121 3.19 -4.12 0.06
N ASP A 122 3.65 -4.96 -0.87
CA ASP A 122 4.36 -6.19 -0.53
C ASP A 122 5.72 -5.89 0.13
N GLU A 123 6.45 -4.88 -0.35
CA GLU A 123 7.69 -4.42 0.28
C GLU A 123 7.46 -3.82 1.69
N ILE A 124 6.36 -3.09 1.90
CA ILE A 124 5.98 -2.57 3.23
C ILE A 124 5.67 -3.71 4.20
N ALA A 125 4.96 -4.75 3.72
CA ALA A 125 4.65 -5.93 4.52
C ALA A 125 5.94 -6.68 4.92
N VAL A 126 6.88 -6.82 3.98
CA VAL A 126 8.20 -7.43 4.22
C VAL A 126 9.02 -6.64 5.23
N ALA A 127 9.00 -5.31 5.20
CA ALA A 127 9.73 -4.50 6.19
C ALA A 127 9.22 -4.69 7.63
N HIS A 128 7.96 -5.09 7.81
CA HIS A 128 7.41 -5.47 9.11
C HIS A 128 7.44 -7.00 9.34
N ALA A 129 7.99 -7.75 8.39
CA ALA A 129 8.03 -9.21 8.34
C ALA A 129 6.67 -9.88 8.54
N ILE A 130 5.59 -9.21 8.10
CA ILE A 130 4.23 -9.74 8.18
C ILE A 130 3.94 -10.48 6.87
N PRO A 131 3.60 -11.79 6.92
CA PRO A 131 3.12 -12.51 5.75
C PRO A 131 1.91 -11.79 5.11
N PRO A 132 1.92 -11.51 3.79
CA PRO A 132 0.86 -10.76 3.13
C PRO A 132 -0.56 -11.32 3.37
N ARG A 133 -0.67 -12.64 3.49
CA ARG A 133 -1.93 -13.31 3.75
C ARG A 133 -2.56 -12.95 5.10
N LEU A 134 -1.74 -12.71 6.13
CA LEU A 134 -2.20 -12.23 7.45
C LEU A 134 -2.74 -10.80 7.37
N LEU A 135 -2.31 -10.02 6.38
CA LEU A 135 -2.85 -8.69 6.06
C LEU A 135 -4.12 -8.75 5.19
N GLY A 136 -4.64 -9.95 4.89
CA GLY A 136 -5.78 -10.14 3.99
C GLY A 136 -5.44 -9.95 2.50
N ILE A 137 -4.15 -9.92 2.15
CA ILE A 137 -3.72 -9.82 0.75
C ILE A 137 -3.80 -11.20 0.12
N VAL A 138 -4.77 -11.39 -0.77
CA VAL A 138 -4.93 -12.61 -1.55
C VAL A 138 -4.36 -12.38 -2.95
N GLN A 139 -3.24 -13.03 -3.27
CA GLN A 139 -2.73 -13.06 -4.64
C GLN A 139 -3.46 -14.16 -5.43
N GLY A 140 -3.89 -13.84 -6.66
CA GLY A 140 -4.89 -14.57 -7.44
C GLY A 140 -4.57 -16.02 -7.84
N SER A 141 -3.53 -16.64 -7.28
CA SER A 141 -3.10 -18.00 -7.59
C SER A 141 -2.88 -18.88 -6.36
N ALA A 142 -3.02 -18.35 -5.14
CA ALA A 142 -2.84 -19.15 -3.93
C ALA A 142 -4.10 -19.96 -3.61
N LEU A 143 -4.15 -21.21 -4.08
CA LEU A 143 -5.06 -22.26 -3.61
C LEU A 143 -4.71 -22.67 -2.16
N GLY A 144 -4.63 -21.72 -1.24
CA GLY A 144 -4.23 -22.04 0.12
C GLY A 144 -5.41 -22.48 0.96
N GLY A 145 -5.39 -23.74 1.41
CA GLY A 145 -6.27 -24.20 2.47
C GLY A 145 -5.95 -23.54 3.81
N SER A 146 -6.82 -23.75 4.81
CA SER A 146 -6.66 -23.23 6.18
C SER A 146 -5.30 -23.57 6.82
N GLY A 147 -4.69 -24.71 6.47
CA GLY A 147 -3.38 -25.11 7.00
C GLY A 147 -2.21 -24.20 6.59
N GLU A 148 -2.24 -23.60 5.39
CA GLU A 148 -1.17 -22.67 4.97
C GLU A 148 -1.21 -21.38 5.78
N LEU A 149 -2.41 -20.91 6.14
CA LEU A 149 -2.60 -19.73 6.97
C LEU A 149 -2.11 -19.97 8.40
N SER A 150 -2.46 -21.11 9.01
CA SER A 150 -1.98 -21.49 10.34
C SER A 150 -0.45 -21.59 10.38
N GLY A 151 0.17 -22.20 9.37
CA GLY A 151 1.62 -22.26 9.26
C GLY A 151 2.29 -20.88 9.13
N GLN A 152 1.71 -19.97 8.34
CA GLN A 152 2.22 -18.59 8.23
C GLN A 152 2.07 -17.81 9.53
N LEU A 153 0.95 -17.99 10.26
CA LEU A 153 0.75 -17.41 11.57
C LEU A 153 1.77 -17.93 12.59
N GLN A 154 2.03 -19.23 12.59
CA GLN A 154 3.04 -19.84 13.46
C GLN A 154 4.43 -19.29 13.14
N MET A 155 4.84 -19.25 11.87
CA MET A 155 6.13 -18.67 11.48
C MET A 155 6.26 -17.20 11.90
N PHE A 156 5.21 -16.39 11.70
CA PHE A 156 5.20 -15.00 12.13
C PHE A 156 5.33 -14.87 13.66
N ASN A 157 4.65 -15.73 14.41
CA ASN A 157 4.75 -15.73 15.87
C ASN A 157 6.18 -16.09 16.35
N GLU A 158 6.77 -17.14 15.78
CA GLU A 158 8.12 -17.60 16.15
C GLU A 158 9.22 -16.60 15.76
N LEU A 159 9.14 -16.01 14.56
CA LEU A 159 10.22 -15.19 14.02
C LEU A 159 10.12 -13.71 14.41
N GLU A 160 8.91 -13.17 14.60
CA GLU A 160 8.71 -11.73 14.83
C GLU A 160 8.13 -11.41 16.21
N ILE A 161 7.08 -12.13 16.63
CA ILE A 161 6.36 -11.78 17.85
C ILE A 161 7.14 -12.20 19.10
N LYS A 162 7.62 -13.45 19.18
CA LYS A 162 8.36 -13.94 20.35
C LYS A 162 9.64 -13.13 20.62
N PRO A 163 10.50 -12.82 19.64
CA PRO A 163 11.68 -11.98 19.90
C PRO A 163 11.32 -10.58 20.41
N LYS A 164 10.24 -9.99 19.90
CA LYS A 164 9.75 -8.69 20.38
C LYS A 164 9.22 -8.77 21.82
N ILE A 165 8.49 -9.84 22.16
CA ILE A 165 8.05 -10.11 23.54
C ILE A 165 9.26 -10.24 24.46
N GLU A 166 10.22 -11.09 24.12
CA GLU A 166 11.43 -11.33 24.92
C GLU A 166 12.22 -10.04 25.14
N MET A 167 12.35 -9.20 24.11
CA MET A 167 13.05 -7.93 24.22
C MET A 167 12.33 -6.96 25.17
N ILE A 168 10.99 -6.89 25.11
CA ILE A 168 10.18 -6.05 26.02
C ILE A 168 10.28 -6.58 27.46
N GLU A 169 10.09 -7.89 27.66
CA GLU A 169 10.17 -8.51 28.98
C GLU A 169 11.57 -8.36 29.60
N SER A 170 12.62 -8.49 28.79
CA SER A 170 14.01 -8.28 29.22
C SER A 170 14.26 -6.84 29.65
N PHE A 171 13.73 -5.86 28.92
CA PHE A 171 13.82 -4.46 29.32
C PHE A 171 13.19 -4.21 30.70
N PHE A 172 11.96 -4.72 30.92
CA PHE A 172 11.30 -4.57 32.22
C PHE A 172 12.03 -5.31 33.34
N THR A 173 12.53 -6.51 33.05
CA THR A 173 13.30 -7.30 34.01
C THR A 173 14.57 -6.55 34.45
N ASN A 174 15.28 -5.91 33.51
CA ASN A 174 16.48 -5.14 33.80
C ASN A 174 16.24 -3.91 34.70
N ILE A 175 15.01 -3.39 34.72
CA ILE A 175 14.63 -2.27 35.60
C ILE A 175 13.93 -2.76 36.88
N GLY A 176 13.95 -4.07 37.15
CA GLY A 176 13.40 -4.68 38.37
C GLY A 176 11.90 -4.92 38.33
N VAL A 177 11.25 -4.81 37.17
CA VAL A 177 9.81 -5.03 37.00
C VAL A 177 9.59 -6.35 36.27
N LYS A 178 8.89 -7.30 36.89
CA LYS A 178 8.51 -8.54 36.22
C LYS A 178 7.28 -8.30 35.36
N VAL A 179 7.46 -8.32 34.03
CA VAL A 179 6.37 -8.32 33.05
C VAL A 179 6.36 -9.67 32.35
N THR A 180 5.17 -10.22 32.14
CA THR A 180 4.97 -11.41 31.32
C THR A 180 3.84 -11.12 30.35
N LEU A 181 4.16 -11.08 29.06
CA LEU A 181 3.21 -10.83 27.99
C LEU A 181 2.54 -12.14 27.60
N LYS A 182 1.24 -12.06 27.31
CA LYS A 182 0.50 -13.21 26.82
C LYS A 182 0.99 -13.57 25.43
N ALA A 183 1.44 -14.81 25.24
CA ALA A 183 1.80 -15.33 23.94
C ALA A 183 0.60 -15.31 22.97
N MET A 184 0.89 -15.11 21.68
CA MET A 184 -0.12 -15.24 20.64
C MET A 184 -0.56 -16.69 20.55
N ASP A 185 -1.88 -16.91 20.53
CA ASP A 185 -2.45 -18.22 20.27
C ASP A 185 -2.38 -18.51 18.77
N THR A 186 -1.56 -19.49 18.40
CA THR A 186 -1.39 -19.93 17.01
C THR A 186 -1.91 -21.34 16.79
N ALA A 187 -2.63 -21.90 17.76
CA ALA A 187 -3.14 -23.25 17.65
C ALA A 187 -4.21 -23.34 16.55
N SER A 188 -4.12 -24.39 15.75
CA SER A 188 -5.13 -24.73 14.75
C SER A 188 -6.11 -25.69 15.42
N PHE A 189 -7.40 -25.34 15.47
CA PHE A 189 -8.45 -26.22 16.01
C PHE A 189 -8.40 -27.66 15.47
N LYS A 190 -7.90 -27.85 14.24
CA LYS A 190 -7.74 -29.17 13.64
C LYS A 190 -6.60 -29.96 14.29
N ASP A 191 -5.47 -29.31 14.54
CA ASP A 191 -4.29 -29.95 15.11
C ASP A 191 -4.51 -30.26 16.59
N ASP A 192 -5.20 -29.38 17.31
CA ASP A 192 -5.65 -29.64 18.68
C ASP A 192 -6.62 -30.83 18.72
N GLY A 193 -7.55 -30.92 17.77
CA GLY A 193 -8.46 -32.06 17.61
C GLY A 193 -7.73 -33.39 17.38
N GLU A 194 -6.73 -33.42 16.50
CA GLU A 194 -5.91 -34.62 16.22
C GLU A 194 -5.05 -35.03 17.43
N ILE A 195 -4.42 -34.06 18.11
CA ILE A 195 -3.60 -34.30 19.31
C ILE A 195 -4.49 -34.80 20.44
N VAL A 196 -5.61 -34.14 20.73
CA VAL A 196 -6.55 -34.55 21.78
C VAL A 196 -7.11 -35.94 21.48
N THR A 197 -7.46 -36.24 20.23
CA THR A 197 -7.92 -37.59 19.83
C THR A 197 -6.83 -38.65 20.04
N THR A 198 -5.58 -38.33 19.75
CA THR A 198 -4.44 -39.24 19.96
C THR A 198 -4.17 -39.48 21.45
N LEU A 199 -4.28 -38.44 22.27
CA LEU A 199 -4.09 -38.52 23.72
C LEU A 199 -5.22 -39.30 24.40
N VAL A 200 -6.47 -39.13 23.95
CA VAL A 200 -7.61 -39.95 24.37
C VAL A 200 -7.42 -41.40 23.93
N GLY A 201 -7.00 -41.63 22.68
CA GLY A 201 -6.72 -42.98 22.15
C GLY A 201 -5.59 -43.71 22.86
N SER A 202 -4.64 -42.95 23.44
CA SER A 202 -3.52 -43.48 24.24
C SER A 202 -3.88 -43.63 25.73
N GLY A 203 -5.10 -43.27 26.14
CA GLY A 203 -5.56 -43.33 27.53
C GLY A 203 -4.93 -42.30 28.47
N ILE A 204 -4.28 -41.26 27.92
CA ILE A 204 -3.61 -40.20 28.69
C ILE A 204 -4.63 -39.14 29.13
N LEU A 205 -5.68 -38.90 28.33
CA LEU A 205 -6.75 -37.94 28.59
C LEU A 205 -8.11 -38.64 28.61
N SER A 206 -8.99 -38.26 29.55
CA SER A 206 -10.38 -38.71 29.53
C SER A 206 -11.20 -37.95 28.48
N ILE A 207 -12.34 -38.53 28.07
CA ILE A 207 -13.27 -37.91 27.11
C ILE A 207 -13.87 -36.60 27.68
N GLU A 208 -14.01 -36.48 29.00
CA GLU A 208 -14.50 -35.25 29.63
C GLU A 208 -13.45 -34.15 29.66
N GLU A 209 -12.18 -34.48 29.95
CA GLU A 209 -11.06 -33.53 29.90
C GLU A 209 -10.74 -33.08 28.47
N ALA A 210 -10.89 -33.98 27.49
CA ALA A 210 -10.75 -33.63 26.08
C ALA A 210 -11.77 -32.56 25.62
N ARG A 211 -12.99 -32.55 26.17
CA ARG A 211 -14.05 -31.59 25.84
C ARG A 211 -13.86 -30.20 26.44
N SER A 212 -12.98 -30.05 27.45
CA SER A 212 -12.67 -28.74 28.03
C SER A 212 -11.44 -28.08 27.40
N ILE A 213 -10.64 -28.85 26.66
CA ILE A 213 -9.44 -28.40 25.95
C ILE A 213 -9.79 -27.93 24.52
N LEU A 214 -10.78 -28.57 23.88
CA LEU A 214 -11.33 -28.19 22.58
C LEU A 214 -12.40 -27.09 22.71
#